data_AF-A0A9P9E4G7-F1
#
_entry.id   AF-A0A9P9E4G7-F1
#
_cell.length_a   1.000
_cell.length_b   1.000
_cell.length_c   1.000
_cell.angle_alpha   90.00
_cell.angle_beta   90.00
_cell.angle_gamma   90.00
#
_symmetry.space_group_name_H-M   'P 1'
#
loop_
_entity.id
_entity.type
_entity.pdbx_description
1 polymer ?
#
loop_
_entity_poly.entity_id
_entity_poly.type
_entity_poly.pdbx_seq_one_letter_code
_entity_poly.pdbx_strand_id
1 'polypeptide(L)'
;MIKVLFPFHAAAWKASSEPIQQMLQEPDTVRKEELTAIWRDKTQTQLNTISITSALFGGVIATSFSWPVFSRLSPSNSSTVLALWYSALILVLTSIAASAQQSVALTRLGSHPHGLEKIRKLLGKSSSSRNTEPSKLQLVVWQAPLSLLNFSVVVFTIGLAILIWSSVSPAWTGDDIKVSNFAG
;
A
#
# COMPACT_ATOMS: atom_id res chain seq x y z
N MET A 1 -12.64 -20.64 8.76
CA MET A 1 -12.84 -20.80 7.31
C MET A 1 -12.15 -19.72 6.45
N ILE A 2 -11.86 -18.51 6.98
CA ILE A 2 -11.21 -17.41 6.22
C ILE A 2 -9.67 -17.58 6.03
N LYS A 3 -9.02 -18.46 6.79
CA LYS A 3 -7.55 -18.67 6.71
C LYS A 3 -7.07 -19.32 5.40
N VAL A 4 -7.96 -19.91 4.61
CA VAL A 4 -7.61 -20.69 3.41
C VAL A 4 -7.59 -19.83 2.14
N LEU A 5 -8.29 -18.68 2.12
CA LEU A 5 -8.48 -17.92 0.88
C LEU A 5 -7.27 -17.04 0.50
N PHE A 6 -6.41 -16.66 1.45
CA PHE A 6 -5.21 -15.86 1.19
C PHE A 6 -4.05 -16.25 2.13
N PRO A 7 -3.27 -17.31 1.82
CA PRO A 7 -2.16 -17.76 2.66
C PRO A 7 -1.10 -16.66 2.89
N PHE A 8 -0.90 -15.79 1.91
CA PHE A 8 0.00 -14.63 2.02
C PHE A 8 -0.49 -13.60 3.04
N HIS A 9 -1.80 -13.36 3.17
CA HIS A 9 -2.33 -12.44 4.19
C HIS A 9 -2.21 -13.02 5.59
N ALA A 10 -2.42 -14.32 5.76
CA ALA A 10 -2.22 -14.98 7.05
C ALA A 10 -0.74 -14.96 7.47
N ALA A 11 0.17 -15.23 6.54
CA ALA A 11 1.61 -15.16 6.77
C ALA A 11 2.09 -13.72 7.05
N ALA A 12 1.62 -12.73 6.29
CA ALA A 12 1.95 -11.32 6.51
C ALA A 12 1.40 -10.80 7.85
N TRP A 13 0.19 -11.21 8.22
CA TRP A 13 -0.40 -10.88 9.52
C TRP A 13 0.41 -11.48 10.67
N LYS A 14 0.85 -12.73 10.52
CA LYS A 14 1.68 -13.40 11.52
C LYS A 14 3.04 -12.73 11.64
N ALA A 15 3.72 -12.48 10.52
CA ALA A 15 5.02 -11.80 10.46
C ALA A 15 4.98 -10.37 11.04
N SER A 16 3.85 -9.65 10.89
CA SER A 16 3.69 -8.32 11.47
C SER A 16 3.36 -8.34 12.97
N SER A 17 2.80 -9.43 13.50
CA SER A 17 2.33 -9.52 14.89
C SER A 17 3.30 -10.26 15.81
N GLU A 18 4.09 -11.20 15.28
CA GLU A 18 5.12 -11.94 16.02
C GLU A 18 6.15 -11.05 16.73
N PRO A 19 6.82 -10.08 16.08
CA PRO A 19 7.80 -9.22 16.77
C PRO A 19 7.16 -8.35 17.85
N ILE A 20 5.90 -7.92 17.63
CA ILE A 20 5.12 -7.13 18.59
C ILE A 20 4.75 -7.99 19.80
N GLN A 21 4.40 -9.25 19.57
CA GLN A 21 4.09 -10.19 20.64
C GLN A 21 5.34 -10.55 21.45
N GLN A 22 6.46 -10.80 20.79
CA GLN A 22 7.75 -11.08 21.44
C GLN A 22 8.18 -9.93 22.36
N MET A 23 8.17 -8.68 21.88
CA MET A 23 8.55 -7.54 22.72
C MET A 23 7.57 -7.29 23.88
N LEU A 24 6.28 -7.64 23.74
CA LEU A 24 5.30 -7.44 24.82
C LEU A 24 5.47 -8.49 25.93
N GLN A 25 5.82 -9.72 25.55
CA GLN A 25 5.97 -10.89 26.43
C GLN A 25 7.37 -11.04 27.05
N GLU A 26 8.37 -10.32 26.54
CA GLU A 26 9.75 -10.36 27.08
C GLU A 26 9.78 -9.98 28.58
N PRO A 27 10.30 -10.86 29.47
CA PRO A 27 10.36 -10.63 30.91
C PRO A 27 11.51 -9.72 31.33
N ASP A 28 12.64 -9.72 30.59
CA ASP A 28 13.77 -8.84 30.88
C ASP A 28 13.51 -7.42 30.36
N THR A 29 13.55 -6.44 31.25
CA THR A 29 13.33 -5.02 30.93
C THR A 29 14.37 -4.49 29.93
N VAL A 30 15.63 -4.91 30.05
CA VAL A 30 16.70 -4.43 29.16
C VAL A 30 16.49 -4.98 27.75
N ARG A 31 16.30 -6.30 27.63
CA ARG A 31 16.01 -6.94 26.35
C ARG A 31 14.72 -6.43 25.71
N LYS A 32 13.71 -6.14 26.51
CA LYS A 32 12.43 -5.57 26.07
C LYS A 32 12.59 -4.19 25.44
N GLU A 33 13.41 -3.33 26.04
CA GLU A 33 13.71 -2.00 25.49
C GLU A 33 14.50 -2.10 24.19
N GLU A 34 15.50 -2.98 24.13
CA GLU A 34 16.28 -3.25 22.93
C GLU A 34 15.39 -3.74 21.77
N LEU A 35 14.52 -4.72 22.01
CA LEU A 35 13.59 -5.23 21.00
C LEU A 35 12.62 -4.14 20.51
N THR A 36 12.16 -3.27 21.42
CA THR A 36 11.27 -2.15 21.07
C THR A 36 11.99 -1.12 20.20
N ALA A 37 13.27 -0.82 20.50
CA ALA A 37 14.09 0.08 19.71
C ALA A 37 14.35 -0.49 18.31
N ILE A 38 14.70 -1.78 18.22
CA ILE A 38 14.89 -2.47 16.93
C ILE A 38 13.60 -2.43 16.11
N TRP A 39 12.45 -2.77 16.71
CA TRP A 39 11.15 -2.72 16.02
C TRP A 39 10.85 -1.32 15.48
N ARG A 40 11.09 -0.27 16.29
CA ARG A 40 10.91 1.12 15.90
C ARG A 40 11.76 1.45 14.68
N ASP A 41 13.06 1.16 14.73
CA ASP A 41 14.00 1.53 13.67
C ASP A 41 13.70 0.79 12.36
N LYS A 42 13.31 -0.49 12.45
CA LYS A 42 12.87 -1.28 11.28
C LYS A 42 11.56 -0.74 10.70
N THR A 43 10.59 -0.40 11.54
CA THR A 43 9.31 0.19 11.10
C THR A 43 9.55 1.55 10.43
N GLN A 44 10.41 2.38 11.00
CA GLN A 44 10.77 3.68 10.41
C GLN A 44 11.44 3.52 9.04
N THR A 45 12.36 2.56 8.91
CA THR A 45 13.01 2.24 7.63
C THR A 45 11.97 1.79 6.60
N GLN A 46 11.06 0.89 6.98
CA GLN A 46 9.99 0.41 6.10
C GLN A 46 9.09 1.55 5.62
N LEU A 47 8.67 2.45 6.51
CA LEU A 47 7.86 3.62 6.16
C LEU A 47 8.58 4.55 5.18
N ASN A 48 9.87 4.77 5.37
CA ASN A 48 10.67 5.56 4.43
C ASN A 48 10.70 4.92 3.03
N THR A 49 10.91 3.60 2.95
CA THR A 49 10.85 2.86 1.68
C THR A 49 9.47 2.97 1.02
N ILE A 50 8.38 2.85 1.79
CA ILE A 50 7.01 3.02 1.28
C ILE A 50 6.79 4.44 0.75
N SER A 51 7.30 5.45 1.45
CA SER A 51 7.18 6.86 1.05
C SER A 51 7.87 7.12 -0.30
N ILE A 52 9.13 6.69 -0.43
CA ILE A 52 9.91 6.81 -1.68
C ILE A 52 9.21 6.05 -2.81
N THR A 53 8.78 4.80 -2.57
CA THR A 53 8.11 3.98 -3.59
C THR A 53 6.79 4.61 -4.03
N SER A 54 6.01 5.15 -3.08
CA SER A 54 4.75 5.84 -3.38
C SER A 54 4.98 7.10 -4.22
N ALA A 55 6.04 7.87 -3.95
CA ALA A 55 6.39 9.04 -4.75
C ALA A 55 6.77 8.66 -6.19
N LEU A 56 7.62 7.64 -6.35
CA LEU A 56 8.01 7.13 -7.68
C LEU A 56 6.80 6.61 -8.46
N PHE A 57 5.97 5.79 -7.82
CA PHE A 57 4.78 5.23 -8.46
C PHE A 57 3.73 6.28 -8.78
N GLY A 58 3.53 7.28 -7.91
CA GLY A 58 2.69 8.44 -8.19
C GLY A 58 3.16 9.23 -9.41
N GLY A 59 4.48 9.37 -9.60
CA GLY A 59 5.04 9.95 -10.82
C GLY A 59 4.72 9.14 -12.08
N VAL A 60 4.80 7.81 -12.00
CA VAL A 60 4.41 6.92 -13.12
C VAL A 60 2.93 7.11 -13.46
N ILE A 61 2.04 7.11 -12.48
CA ILE A 61 0.60 7.33 -12.71
C ILE A 61 0.36 8.71 -13.34
N ALA A 62 0.97 9.76 -12.78
CA ALA A 62 0.80 11.13 -13.25
C ALA A 62 1.25 11.31 -14.71
N THR A 63 2.41 10.75 -15.06
CA THR A 63 2.93 10.77 -16.43
C THR A 63 2.12 9.91 -17.39
N SER A 64 1.43 8.88 -16.90
CA SER A 64 0.61 8.02 -17.76
C SER A 64 -0.59 8.77 -18.34
N PHE A 65 -1.12 9.79 -17.66
CA PHE A 65 -2.25 10.59 -18.17
C PHE A 65 -1.92 11.36 -19.46
N SER A 66 -0.65 11.59 -19.79
CA SER A 66 -0.25 12.30 -21.01
C SER A 66 -0.04 11.37 -22.21
N TRP A 67 -0.27 10.06 -22.06
CA TRP A 67 -0.03 9.12 -23.15
C TRP A 67 -0.95 9.39 -24.35
N PRO A 68 -0.41 9.42 -25.58
CA PRO A 68 -1.18 9.76 -26.78
C PRO A 68 -2.25 8.72 -27.12
N VAL A 69 -2.16 7.52 -26.54
CA VAL A 69 -3.10 6.41 -26.75
C VAL A 69 -4.54 6.78 -26.42
N PHE A 70 -4.78 7.69 -25.46
CA PHE A 70 -6.13 8.12 -25.09
C PHE A 70 -6.90 8.79 -26.23
N SER A 71 -6.21 9.41 -27.19
CA SER A 71 -6.83 10.00 -28.38
C SER A 71 -7.42 8.97 -29.36
N ARG A 72 -6.99 7.70 -29.25
CA ARG A 72 -7.40 6.60 -30.13
C ARG A 72 -8.47 5.69 -29.52
N LEU A 73 -8.82 5.88 -28.24
CA LEU A 73 -9.79 5.05 -27.55
C LEU A 73 -11.21 5.58 -27.72
N SER A 74 -12.18 4.66 -27.70
CA SER A 74 -13.59 5.02 -27.52
C SER A 74 -13.81 5.78 -26.19
N PRO A 75 -14.69 6.80 -26.16
CA PRO A 75 -14.92 7.61 -24.96
C PRO A 75 -15.25 6.79 -23.70
N SER A 76 -16.01 5.70 -23.81
CA SER A 76 -16.39 4.85 -22.67
C SER A 76 -15.20 4.12 -22.04
N ASN A 77 -14.30 3.57 -22.86
CA ASN A 77 -13.12 2.87 -22.39
C ASN A 77 -12.11 3.86 -21.78
N SER A 78 -11.96 5.04 -22.40
CA SER A 78 -11.11 6.12 -21.88
C SER A 78 -11.55 6.58 -20.49
N SER A 79 -12.86 6.86 -20.29
CA SER A 79 -13.39 7.25 -18.98
C SER A 79 -13.18 6.18 -17.91
N THR A 80 -13.31 4.89 -18.27
CA THR A 80 -13.10 3.78 -17.33
C THR A 80 -11.64 3.67 -16.88
N VAL A 81 -10.70 3.75 -17.83
CA VAL A 81 -9.25 3.73 -17.52
C VAL A 81 -8.87 4.93 -16.66
N LEU A 82 -9.35 6.13 -17.01
CA LEU A 82 -9.08 7.34 -16.22
C LEU A 82 -9.63 7.23 -14.80
N ALA A 83 -10.87 6.73 -14.62
CA ALA A 83 -11.46 6.55 -13.29
C ALA A 83 -10.62 5.60 -12.42
N LEU A 84 -10.13 4.49 -12.99
CA LEU A 84 -9.23 3.56 -12.29
C LEU A 84 -7.90 4.23 -11.94
N TRP A 85 -7.29 4.97 -12.86
CA TRP A 85 -6.00 5.60 -12.63
C TRP A 85 -6.07 6.78 -11.66
N TYR A 86 -7.15 7.57 -11.66
CA TYR A 86 -7.40 8.56 -10.61
C TYR A 86 -7.61 7.91 -9.24
N SER A 87 -8.32 6.78 -9.18
CA SER A 87 -8.47 6.01 -7.93
C SER A 87 -7.12 5.49 -7.44
N ALA A 88 -6.29 4.94 -8.32
CA ALA A 88 -4.92 4.54 -8.01
C ALA A 88 -4.07 5.72 -7.51
N LEU A 89 -4.21 6.90 -8.12
CA LEU A 89 -3.52 8.10 -7.69
C LEU A 89 -3.94 8.55 -6.28
N ILE A 90 -5.25 8.54 -5.98
CA ILE A 90 -5.73 8.88 -4.63
C ILE A 90 -5.16 7.91 -3.60
N LEU A 91 -5.15 6.62 -3.90
CA LEU A 91 -4.61 5.59 -3.02
C LEU A 91 -3.09 5.77 -2.77
N VAL A 92 -2.31 6.08 -3.80
CA VAL A 92 -0.86 6.30 -3.65
C VAL A 92 -0.56 7.58 -2.86
N LEU A 93 -1.33 8.65 -3.09
CA LEU A 93 -1.23 9.90 -2.32
C LEU A 93 -1.62 9.71 -0.86
N THR A 94 -2.62 8.88 -0.59
CA THR A 94 -3.03 8.55 0.78
C THR A 94 -1.96 7.68 1.45
N SER A 95 -1.35 6.73 0.73
CA SER A 95 -0.23 5.92 1.22
C SER A 95 0.96 6.77 1.64
N ILE A 96 1.43 7.68 0.78
CA ILE A 96 2.58 8.54 1.10
C ILE A 96 2.28 9.45 2.30
N ALA A 97 1.08 10.03 2.37
CA ALA A 97 0.66 10.86 3.49
C ALA A 97 0.59 10.06 4.80
N ALA A 98 -0.02 8.87 4.78
CA ALA A 98 -0.10 8.00 5.95
C ALA A 98 1.29 7.54 6.42
N SER A 99 2.17 7.18 5.49
CA SER A 99 3.55 6.80 5.80
C SER A 99 4.33 7.95 6.45
N ALA A 100 4.22 9.16 5.91
CA ALA A 100 4.86 10.35 6.45
C ALA A 100 4.34 10.67 7.86
N GLN A 101 3.02 10.64 8.08
CA GLN A 101 2.42 10.88 9.39
C GLN A 101 2.87 9.85 10.43
N GLN A 102 2.90 8.56 10.06
CA GLN A 102 3.37 7.49 10.95
C GLN A 102 4.87 7.62 11.26
N SER A 103 5.69 8.01 10.28
CA SER A 103 7.13 8.22 10.46
C SER A 103 7.42 9.40 11.41
N VAL A 104 6.69 10.51 11.27
CA VAL A 104 6.79 11.66 12.19
C VAL A 104 6.33 11.28 13.59
N ALA A 105 5.21 10.56 13.72
CA ALA A 105 4.73 10.10 15.01
C ALA A 105 5.75 9.18 15.71
N LEU A 106 6.38 8.28 14.96
CA LEU A 106 7.38 7.35 15.49
C LEU A 106 8.67 8.06 15.88
N THR A 107 9.12 9.04 15.08
CA THR A 107 10.26 9.91 15.42
C THR A 107 9.99 10.69 16.72
N ARG A 108 8.80 11.29 16.85
CA ARG A 108 8.40 12.02 18.06
C ARG A 108 8.36 11.12 19.30
N LEU A 109 7.87 9.89 19.15
CA LEU A 109 7.90 8.90 20.22
C LEU A 109 9.34 8.47 20.54
N GLY A 110 10.20 8.32 19.54
CA GLY A 110 11.62 7.96 19.73
C GLY A 110 12.44 8.99 20.47
N SER A 111 12.12 10.29 20.34
CA SER A 111 12.81 11.39 21.04
C SER A 111 12.31 11.60 22.48
N HIS A 112 11.29 10.87 22.94
CA HIS A 112 10.76 11.01 24.29
C HIS A 112 11.54 10.13 25.29
N PRO A 113 11.86 10.61 26.51
CA PRO A 113 12.59 9.82 27.53
C PRO A 113 11.93 8.49 27.88
N HIS A 114 10.59 8.44 27.85
CA HIS A 114 9.77 7.23 28.06
C HIS A 114 9.08 6.76 26.76
N GLY A 115 9.67 7.10 25.62
CA GLY A 115 9.12 6.86 24.30
C GLY A 115 8.83 5.39 23.99
N LEU A 116 9.78 4.53 24.33
CA LEU A 116 9.69 3.08 24.12
C LEU A 116 8.58 2.45 24.98
N GLU A 117 8.34 2.95 26.19
CA GLU A 117 7.23 2.48 27.03
C GLU A 117 5.88 2.90 26.43
N LYS A 118 5.79 4.12 25.90
CA LYS A 118 4.58 4.62 25.24
C LYS A 118 4.27 3.86 23.96
N ILE A 119 5.29 3.52 23.16
CA ILE A 119 5.16 2.65 21.98
C ILE A 119 4.56 1.29 22.39
N ARG A 120 5.07 0.67 23.46
CA ARG A 120 4.55 -0.60 23.99
C ARG A 120 3.11 -0.47 24.49
N LYS A 121 2.76 0.61 25.20
CA LYS A 121 1.40 0.87 25.67
C LYS A 121 0.40 1.10 24.54
N LEU A 122 0.83 1.69 23.44
CA LEU A 122 -0.02 1.81 22.25
C LEU A 122 -0.19 0.41 21.62
N LEU A 123 0.93 -0.27 21.36
CA LEU A 123 0.94 -1.55 20.66
C LEU A 123 0.27 -2.69 21.44
N GLY A 124 0.27 -2.62 22.77
CA GLY A 124 -0.35 -3.60 23.65
C GLY A 124 -1.75 -3.16 24.11
N LYS A 125 -2.71 -4.08 24.09
CA LYS A 125 -3.97 -3.93 24.82
C LYS A 125 -3.80 -4.58 26.20
N SER A 126 -4.02 -3.82 27.26
CA SER A 126 -4.07 -4.38 28.62
C SER A 126 -5.27 -5.33 28.70
N SER A 127 -5.00 -6.63 28.71
CA SER A 127 -6.00 -7.67 28.96
C SER A 127 -5.98 -7.96 30.46
N SER A 128 -7.14 -8.27 31.05
CA SER A 128 -7.26 -8.59 32.48
C SER A 128 -6.50 -9.87 32.89
N SER A 129 -5.96 -10.62 31.92
CA SER A 129 -5.06 -11.75 32.12
C SER A 129 -3.61 -11.28 31.94
N ARG A 130 -2.68 -11.90 32.67
CA ARG A 130 -1.23 -11.59 32.77
C ARG A 130 -0.45 -11.47 31.44
N ASN A 131 -1.12 -11.64 30.29
CA ASN A 131 -0.60 -11.53 28.94
C ASN A 131 -1.12 -10.26 28.24
N THR A 132 -0.20 -9.33 27.94
CA THR A 132 -0.49 -8.18 27.07
C THR A 132 -0.56 -8.65 25.62
N GLU A 133 -1.73 -8.55 24.99
CA GLU A 133 -1.92 -8.92 23.59
C GLU A 133 -1.71 -7.72 22.66
N PRO A 134 -1.21 -7.93 21.42
CA PRO A 134 -1.08 -6.85 20.46
C PRO A 134 -2.44 -6.31 20.04
N SER A 135 -2.59 -4.99 20.01
CA SER A 135 -3.80 -4.31 19.55
C SER A 135 -4.01 -4.55 18.05
N LYS A 136 -5.06 -5.29 17.71
CA LYS A 136 -5.41 -5.62 16.31
C LYS A 136 -5.67 -4.36 15.48
N LEU A 137 -6.28 -3.33 16.06
CA LEU A 137 -6.53 -2.05 15.37
C LEU A 137 -5.21 -1.33 15.05
N GLN A 138 -4.26 -1.34 16.00
CA GLN A 138 -3.00 -0.66 15.78
C GLN A 138 -2.13 -1.40 14.75
N LEU A 139 -2.17 -2.74 14.74
CA LEU A 139 -1.59 -3.56 13.68
C LEU A 139 -2.12 -3.17 12.29
N VAL A 140 -3.44 -2.98 12.16
CA VAL A 140 -4.06 -2.54 10.90
C VAL A 140 -3.57 -1.14 10.50
N VAL A 141 -3.50 -0.21 11.45
CA VAL A 141 -3.01 1.15 11.17
C VAL A 141 -1.58 1.13 10.64
N TRP A 142 -0.66 0.36 11.25
CA TRP A 142 0.72 0.26 10.78
C TRP A 142 0.87 -0.39 9.40
N GLN A 143 -0.05 -1.28 9.03
CA GLN A 143 -0.07 -1.91 7.71
C GLN A 143 -0.80 -1.07 6.64
N ALA A 144 -1.51 -0.02 7.05
CA ALA A 144 -2.34 0.77 6.15
C ALA A 144 -1.55 1.40 4.97
N PRO A 145 -0.39 2.06 5.16
CA PRO A 145 0.34 2.65 4.04
C PRO A 145 0.75 1.61 2.99
N LEU A 146 1.26 0.46 3.43
CA LEU A 146 1.64 -0.64 2.53
C LEU A 146 0.43 -1.20 1.77
N SER A 147 -0.70 -1.37 2.44
CA SER A 147 -1.91 -1.89 1.81
C SER A 147 -2.49 -0.93 0.76
N LEU A 148 -2.47 0.39 1.03
CA LEU A 148 -2.92 1.43 0.12
C LEU A 148 -2.04 1.48 -1.13
N LEU A 149 -0.71 1.40 -0.96
CA LEU A 149 0.23 1.32 -2.08
C LEU A 149 -0.02 0.07 -2.93
N ASN A 150 -0.14 -1.11 -2.30
CA ASN A 150 -0.39 -2.35 -3.03
C ASN A 150 -1.72 -2.30 -3.79
N PHE A 151 -2.77 -1.73 -3.19
CA PHE A 151 -4.06 -1.59 -3.86
C PHE A 151 -3.98 -0.60 -5.03
N SER A 152 -3.24 0.51 -4.87
CA SER A 152 -2.94 1.44 -5.96
C SER A 152 -2.28 0.75 -7.16
N VAL A 153 -1.25 -0.07 -6.89
CA VAL A 153 -0.54 -0.83 -7.94
C VAL A 153 -1.49 -1.77 -8.68
N VAL A 154 -2.34 -2.50 -7.97
CA VAL A 154 -3.31 -3.42 -8.58
C VAL A 154 -4.32 -2.65 -9.44
N VAL A 155 -4.92 -1.58 -8.91
CA VAL A 155 -5.92 -0.78 -9.63
C VAL A 155 -5.31 -0.15 -10.88
N PHE A 156 -4.08 0.39 -10.79
CA PHE A 156 -3.37 0.94 -11.95
C PHE A 156 -3.10 -0.14 -13.00
N THR A 157 -2.65 -1.32 -12.58
CA THR A 157 -2.38 -2.46 -13.48
C THR A 157 -3.63 -2.94 -14.20
N ILE A 158 -4.78 -2.99 -13.51
CA ILE A 158 -6.07 -3.31 -14.14
C ILE A 158 -6.41 -2.28 -15.20
N GLY A 159 -6.27 -0.98 -14.90
CA GLY A 159 -6.48 0.08 -15.89
C GLY A 159 -5.54 -0.03 -17.10
N LEU A 160 -4.28 -0.43 -16.87
CA LEU A 160 -3.32 -0.67 -17.94
C LEU A 160 -3.71 -1.87 -18.81
N ALA A 161 -4.20 -2.96 -18.21
CA ALA A 161 -4.67 -4.13 -18.95
C ALA A 161 -5.87 -3.78 -19.85
N ILE A 162 -6.83 -3.01 -19.32
CA ILE A 162 -7.99 -2.52 -20.09
C ILE A 162 -7.53 -1.61 -21.24
N LEU A 163 -6.57 -0.73 -20.99
CA LEU A 163 -6.01 0.16 -22.00
C LEU A 163 -5.36 -0.61 -23.15
N ILE A 164 -4.53 -1.61 -22.84
CA ILE A 164 -3.87 -2.47 -23.83
C ILE A 164 -4.93 -3.21 -24.65
N TRP A 165 -5.90 -3.84 -23.99
CA TRP A 165 -6.94 -4.59 -24.67
C TRP A 165 -7.77 -3.71 -25.61
N SER A 166 -8.16 -2.52 -25.15
CA SER A 166 -8.93 -1.56 -25.92
C SER A 166 -8.14 -0.94 -27.08
N SER A 167 -6.81 -0.91 -26.99
CA SER A 167 -5.95 -0.43 -28.07
C SER A 167 -5.69 -1.51 -29.13
N VAL A 168 -5.78 -2.80 -28.77
CA VAL A 168 -5.56 -3.92 -29.69
C VAL A 168 -6.85 -4.34 -30.40
N SER A 169 -8.02 -4.20 -29.75
CA SER A 169 -9.29 -4.63 -30.33
C SER A 169 -9.59 -4.04 -31.72
N PRO A 170 -9.34 -2.74 -32.02
CA PRO A 170 -9.64 -2.18 -33.34
C PRO A 170 -8.75 -2.77 -34.45
N ALA A 171 -7.51 -3.17 -34.11
CA ALA A 171 -6.55 -3.75 -35.06
C ALA A 171 -6.92 -5.19 -35.48
N TRP A 172 -7.67 -5.92 -34.66
CA TRP A 172 -8.13 -7.28 -34.96
C TRP A 172 -9.45 -7.33 -35.72
N THR A 173 -10.32 -6.32 -35.57
CA THR A 173 -11.62 -6.26 -36.26
C THR A 173 -11.55 -5.78 -37.71
N GLY A 174 -10.37 -5.44 -38.24
CA GLY A 174 -10.19 -5.18 -39.67
C GLY A 174 -10.92 -3.94 -40.21
N ASP A 175 -11.38 -3.03 -39.34
CA ASP A 175 -12.09 -1.81 -39.77
C ASP A 175 -11.19 -0.80 -40.51
N ASP A 176 -9.86 -0.99 -40.46
CA ASP A 176 -8.88 -0.27 -41.29
C ASP A 176 -8.82 -0.80 -42.74
N ILE A 177 -9.53 -1.89 -43.06
CA ILE A 177 -9.76 -2.39 -44.43
C ILE A 177 -11.08 -1.79 -44.96
N LYS A 178 -11.34 -0.50 -44.71
CA LYS A 178 -12.34 0.23 -45.50
C LYS A 178 -11.70 0.60 -46.83
N VAL A 179 -11.91 -0.30 -47.78
CA VAL A 179 -11.74 -0.18 -49.23
C VAL A 179 -11.91 1.29 -49.65
N SER A 180 -10.82 1.88 -50.14
CA SER A 180 -10.87 3.06 -50.98
C SER A 180 -11.69 2.70 -52.21
N ASN A 181 -12.99 3.00 -52.17
CA ASN A 181 -13.83 2.99 -53.34
C ASN A 181 -13.32 4.09 -54.29
N PHE A 182 -12.38 3.69 -55.16
CA PHE A 182 -12.13 4.36 -56.42
C PHE A 182 -13.33 4.06 -57.33
N ALA A 183 -14.32 4.94 -57.33
CA ALA A 183 -15.17 5.19 -58.50
C ALA A 183 -14.66 6.52 -59.07
N GLY A 184 -14.14 6.62 -60.30
CA GLY A 184 -14.62 5.96 -61.51
C GLY A 184 -15.59 6.91 -62.18
#